data_AF-A0A5D3ANB6-F1
#
_entry.id   AF-A0A5D3ANB6-F1
#
_cell.length_a   1.000
_cell.length_b   1.000
_cell.length_c   1.000
_cell.angle_alpha   90.00
_cell.angle_beta   90.00
_cell.angle_gamma   90.00
#
_symmetry.space_group_name_H-M   'P 1'
#
loop_
_entity.id
_entity.type
_entity.pdbx_description
1 polymer ?
#
loop_
_entity_poly.entity_id
_entity_poly.type
_entity_poly.pdbx_seq_one_letter_code
_entity_poly.pdbx_strand_id
1 'polypeptide(L)'
;MAATKSKPLPPVSVQFLGTSSGGGPIQSRNCSSLAVDFGNEIWIFDTADGTLGRLHQSSLKVANISRIFITHLHLDHVLGLVPVLTTVMSGVGTTDAETQRVKDQGLKKKANFNIYGPMGLRKMVRSLLQTVHANLSGVFAVHEILHEGEEPSAACGVEDIHTNEAVGSDFRTDSDGVWRDLLQEGNGKGGKGWKVEAGPIHHRIPCLGYVLQEPTPRLSLDTQTLIPLLQSNAAALAERDPPVKHPLSLLSHLTSLPSPPPYQLPSGETISPPEPSGVPPRKIVIFGDCNGGTPNDTFRSMCSDASLLVHECTNAAIPQAIQKGEKGQKVRQRDLEPSLVVSRGVTAGGGKSPSVAHPSPSRWAGEDSNEDTFQNDEQVFADESRAREVIRKAQSRGHSTPNEVGIFARDIKARRVAVNHFSAMFPSPRYSTSHPFPSILSPINSFPYPSPTPLPHTSDPPIPPIPLSSKHSSELHARLIMQSIADQISKHCVSPSVMLEGQEPANIGKTGMVVPSRDFMYLPVYSHELTDAEVADVKAYKEVTDKVTREWKVNGGVRLDRGEAADWVGVGNENDVKDARWKFVEEEGSWAAVEIE
;
A
#
# COMPACT_ATOMS: atom_id res chain seq x y z
N MET A 1 36.17 12.70 20.89
CA MET A 1 34.87 13.07 20.30
C MET A 1 33.93 11.90 20.48
N ALA A 2 32.98 11.98 21.41
CA ALA A 2 31.95 10.95 21.51
C ALA A 2 31.04 11.09 20.29
N ALA A 3 31.00 10.07 19.44
CA ALA A 3 30.07 10.03 18.31
C ALA A 3 28.64 10.17 18.87
N THR A 4 28.01 11.31 18.62
CA THR A 4 26.60 11.54 18.93
C THR A 4 25.79 10.51 18.15
N LYS A 5 25.39 9.43 18.82
CA LYS A 5 24.54 8.39 18.22
C LYS A 5 23.29 9.07 17.68
N SER A 6 23.09 8.99 16.36
CA SER A 6 21.89 9.51 15.71
C SER A 6 20.65 8.89 16.38
N LYS A 7 19.75 9.73 16.89
CA LYS A 7 18.45 9.25 17.37
C LYS A 7 17.71 8.67 16.17
N PRO A 8 17.17 7.44 16.23
CA PRO A 8 16.43 6.88 15.12
C PRO A 8 15.24 7.79 14.80
N LEU A 9 14.98 7.99 13.51
CA LEU A 9 13.83 8.76 13.04
C LEU A 9 12.55 8.14 13.58
N PRO A 10 11.50 8.95 13.83
CA PRO A 10 10.22 8.41 14.25
C PRO A 10 9.72 7.39 13.22
N PRO A 11 9.10 6.28 13.67
CA PRO A 11 8.57 5.27 12.77
C PRO A 11 7.52 5.90 11.86
N VAL A 12 7.54 5.50 10.59
CA VAL A 12 6.47 5.75 9.63
C VAL A 12 5.85 4.42 9.32
N SER A 13 4.53 4.40 9.24
CA SER A 13 3.80 3.17 8.96
C SER A 13 2.72 3.41 7.92
N VAL A 14 2.41 2.34 7.22
CA VAL A 14 1.39 2.30 6.18
C VAL A 14 0.35 1.27 6.60
N GLN A 15 -0.90 1.69 6.73
CA GLN A 15 -2.02 0.83 7.09
C GLN A 15 -3.07 0.83 5.98
N PHE A 16 -3.29 -0.34 5.37
CA PHE A 16 -4.38 -0.50 4.42
C PHE A 16 -5.70 -0.54 5.17
N LEU A 17 -6.70 0.19 4.67
CA LEU A 17 -8.07 0.25 5.20
C LEU A 17 -9.06 -0.43 4.24
N GLY A 18 -8.67 -0.60 2.98
CA GLY A 18 -9.37 -1.46 2.04
C GLY A 18 -8.53 -1.76 0.82
N THR A 19 -8.71 -2.98 0.29
CA THR A 19 -7.84 -3.52 -0.78
C THR A 19 -8.63 -4.17 -1.92
N SER A 20 -9.95 -3.94 -2.00
CA SER A 20 -10.78 -4.44 -3.11
C SER A 20 -10.74 -3.51 -4.31
N SER A 21 -10.89 -4.07 -5.51
CA SER A 21 -11.13 -3.32 -6.74
C SER A 21 -12.54 -3.42 -7.27
N GLY A 22 -13.06 -2.28 -7.76
CA GLY A 22 -14.33 -2.14 -8.45
C GLY A 22 -15.55 -2.58 -7.62
N GLY A 23 -16.75 -2.27 -8.13
CA GLY A 23 -18.01 -2.92 -7.74
C GLY A 23 -18.53 -2.70 -6.31
N GLY A 24 -17.88 -1.85 -5.51
CA GLY A 24 -18.25 -1.56 -4.13
C GLY A 24 -17.58 -2.50 -3.12
N PRO A 25 -17.72 -2.23 -1.81
CA PRO A 25 -17.16 -3.10 -0.78
C PRO A 25 -17.80 -4.49 -0.92
N ILE A 26 -16.97 -5.53 -0.89
CA ILE A 26 -17.45 -6.90 -0.73
C ILE A 26 -17.38 -7.25 0.76
N GLN A 27 -18.19 -8.22 1.20
CA GLN A 27 -18.27 -8.60 2.62
C GLN A 27 -16.90 -8.81 3.30
N SER A 28 -15.91 -9.28 2.53
CA SER A 28 -14.58 -9.63 3.00
C SER A 28 -13.47 -8.62 2.66
N ARG A 29 -13.74 -7.58 1.86
CA ARG A 29 -12.78 -6.50 1.53
C ARG A 29 -13.47 -5.17 1.26
N ASN A 30 -12.99 -4.12 1.90
CA ASN A 30 -13.42 -2.75 1.64
C ASN A 30 -12.76 -2.20 0.37
N CYS A 31 -13.36 -1.15 -0.21
CA CYS A 31 -12.80 -0.42 -1.35
C CYS A 31 -11.51 0.33 -1.00
N SER A 32 -10.80 0.82 -2.01
CA SER A 32 -9.45 1.38 -1.89
C SER A 32 -9.35 2.47 -0.82
N SER A 33 -8.49 2.24 0.16
CA SER A 33 -8.07 3.29 1.11
C SER A 33 -6.82 2.87 1.86
N LEU A 34 -5.91 3.81 2.04
CA LEU A 34 -4.61 3.62 2.66
C LEU A 34 -4.31 4.78 3.62
N ALA A 35 -3.86 4.47 4.83
CA ALA A 35 -3.36 5.46 5.78
C ALA A 35 -1.84 5.41 5.86
N VAL A 36 -1.19 6.58 5.88
CA VAL A 36 0.22 6.74 6.23
C VAL A 36 0.29 7.51 7.55
N ASP A 37 0.81 6.85 8.58
CA ASP A 37 0.94 7.41 9.93
C ASP A 37 2.40 7.79 10.21
N PHE A 38 2.60 9.08 10.50
CA PHE A 38 3.88 9.69 10.87
C PHE A 38 4.04 9.83 12.40
N GLY A 39 3.14 9.20 13.16
CA GLY A 39 3.04 9.15 14.62
C GLY A 39 2.19 10.27 15.22
N ASN A 40 2.31 11.50 14.70
CA ASN A 40 1.54 12.67 15.17
C ASN A 40 0.64 13.27 14.10
N GLU A 41 0.68 12.74 12.89
CA GLU A 41 -0.07 13.21 11.74
C GLU A 41 -0.36 12.00 10.85
N ILE A 42 -1.59 11.90 10.35
CA ILE A 42 -2.03 10.82 9.47
C ILE A 42 -2.50 11.41 8.16
N TRP A 43 -2.02 10.84 7.06
CA TRP A 43 -2.47 11.15 5.70
C TRP A 43 -3.19 9.95 5.13
N ILE A 44 -4.31 10.19 4.43
CA ILE A 44 -5.08 9.13 3.78
C ILE A 44 -4.92 9.25 2.27
N PHE A 45 -4.69 8.14 1.59
CA PHE A 45 -4.67 8.00 0.14
C PHE A 45 -5.88 7.19 -0.28
N ASP A 46 -6.74 7.81 -1.07
CA ASP A 46 -8.08 7.38 -1.42
C ASP A 46 -9.00 7.15 -0.20
N THR A 47 -10.25 7.57 -0.36
CA THR A 47 -11.31 7.46 0.66
C THR A 47 -12.57 6.92 0.03
N ALA A 48 -12.58 5.62 -0.20
CA ALA A 48 -13.74 4.93 -0.74
C ALA A 48 -14.84 4.73 0.30
N ASP A 49 -16.00 4.25 -0.17
CA ASP A 49 -17.07 3.83 0.74
C ASP A 49 -16.55 2.79 1.76
N GLY A 50 -17.06 2.86 2.98
CA GLY A 50 -16.65 2.04 4.12
C GLY A 50 -15.32 2.43 4.80
N THR A 51 -14.54 3.38 4.26
CA THR A 51 -13.28 3.84 4.90
C THR A 51 -13.50 4.31 6.33
N LEU A 52 -14.58 5.04 6.62
CA LEU A 52 -14.87 5.52 7.98
C LEU A 52 -15.07 4.37 8.97
N GLY A 53 -15.80 3.33 8.58
CA GLY A 53 -15.98 2.14 9.42
C GLY A 53 -14.66 1.44 9.70
N ARG A 54 -13.79 1.37 8.68
CA ARG A 54 -12.44 0.80 8.79
C ARG A 54 -11.51 1.64 9.67
N LEU A 55 -11.60 2.96 9.61
CA LEU A 55 -10.90 3.86 10.53
C LEU A 55 -11.31 3.62 11.98
N HIS A 56 -12.60 3.50 12.28
CA HIS A 56 -13.08 3.21 13.64
C HIS A 56 -12.72 1.80 14.14
N GLN A 57 -12.51 0.85 13.23
CA GLN A 57 -12.03 -0.49 13.55
C GLN A 57 -10.49 -0.53 13.67
N SER A 58 -9.79 0.51 13.25
CA SER A 58 -8.33 0.59 13.35
C SER A 58 -7.88 1.22 14.66
N SER A 59 -6.59 1.10 14.97
CA SER A 59 -5.96 1.85 16.07
C SER A 59 -5.61 3.30 15.71
N LEU A 60 -5.91 3.75 14.49
CA LEU A 60 -5.59 5.09 14.03
C LEU A 60 -6.49 6.12 14.73
N LYS A 61 -5.86 7.17 15.25
CA LYS A 61 -6.58 8.29 15.84
C LYS A 61 -7.13 9.18 14.73
N VAL A 62 -8.43 9.07 14.45
CA VAL A 62 -9.12 9.87 13.41
C VAL A 62 -8.84 11.38 13.55
N ALA A 63 -8.69 11.89 14.77
CA ALA A 63 -8.35 13.29 15.05
C ALA A 63 -6.96 13.73 14.53
N ASN A 64 -6.04 12.79 14.28
CA ASN A 64 -4.72 13.08 13.73
C ASN A 64 -4.71 13.15 12.20
N ILE A 65 -5.83 12.82 11.54
CA ILE A 65 -5.94 12.92 10.08
C ILE A 65 -5.96 14.40 9.69
N SER A 66 -4.99 14.82 8.88
CA SER A 66 -4.83 16.21 8.46
C SER A 66 -4.98 16.40 6.95
N ARG A 67 -4.78 15.32 6.18
CA ARG A 67 -4.73 15.37 4.71
C ARG A 67 -5.34 14.13 4.07
N ILE A 68 -6.01 14.34 2.95
CA ILE A 68 -6.47 13.31 2.03
C ILE A 68 -5.85 13.58 0.65
N PHE A 69 -5.35 12.53 0.00
CA PHE A 69 -4.87 12.54 -1.38
C PHE A 69 -5.71 11.57 -2.19
N ILE A 70 -6.27 12.02 -3.31
CA ILE A 70 -7.15 11.23 -4.19
C ILE A 70 -6.42 10.97 -5.49
N THR A 71 -6.24 9.70 -5.82
CA THR A 71 -5.54 9.27 -7.04
C THR A 71 -6.35 9.56 -8.29
N HIS A 72 -7.65 9.26 -8.27
CA HIS A 72 -8.58 9.50 -9.38
C HIS A 72 -10.05 9.51 -8.91
N LEU A 73 -10.98 9.94 -9.77
CA LEU A 73 -12.40 10.14 -9.42
C LEU A 73 -13.32 8.96 -9.75
N HIS A 74 -12.83 7.72 -9.62
CA HIS A 74 -13.72 6.56 -9.58
C HIS A 74 -14.39 6.41 -8.22
N LEU A 75 -15.61 5.85 -8.21
CA LEU A 75 -16.47 5.77 -7.03
C LEU A 75 -15.81 5.01 -5.87
N ASP A 76 -15.10 3.94 -6.18
CA ASP A 76 -14.38 3.09 -5.24
C ASP A 76 -13.06 3.70 -4.72
N HIS A 77 -12.84 4.99 -4.95
CA HIS A 77 -11.72 5.77 -4.38
C HIS A 77 -12.19 7.05 -3.64
N VAL A 78 -13.43 7.51 -3.84
CA VAL A 78 -13.85 8.85 -3.37
C VAL A 78 -15.13 8.90 -2.55
N LEU A 79 -15.98 7.88 -2.59
CA LEU A 79 -17.33 7.97 -1.99
C LEU A 79 -17.35 8.05 -0.45
N GLY A 80 -16.27 7.67 0.23
CA GLY A 80 -16.14 7.80 1.68
C GLY A 80 -15.58 9.14 2.14
N LEU A 81 -15.19 10.03 1.22
CA LEU A 81 -14.52 11.29 1.53
C LEU A 81 -15.33 12.16 2.49
N VAL A 82 -16.60 12.45 2.15
CA VAL A 82 -17.46 13.31 2.98
C VAL A 82 -17.76 12.71 4.35
N PRO A 83 -18.13 11.42 4.49
CA PRO A 83 -18.24 10.77 5.79
C PRO A 83 -16.98 10.88 6.67
N VAL A 84 -15.80 10.66 6.10
CA VAL A 84 -14.52 10.81 6.82
C VAL A 84 -14.31 12.27 7.23
N LEU A 85 -14.49 13.21 6.30
CA LEU A 85 -14.34 14.65 6.55
C LEU A 85 -15.23 15.14 7.69
N THR A 86 -16.52 14.76 7.66
CA THR A 86 -17.48 15.13 8.71
C THR A 86 -17.14 14.55 10.08
N THR A 87 -16.51 13.38 10.14
CA THR A 87 -16.08 12.77 11.41
C THR A 87 -14.82 13.44 11.95
N VAL A 88 -13.83 13.69 11.09
CA VAL A 88 -12.59 14.41 11.47
C VAL A 88 -12.92 15.84 11.92
N MET A 89 -13.92 16.47 11.28
CA MET A 89 -14.34 17.85 11.51
C MET A 89 -15.73 17.92 12.15
N SER A 90 -16.03 17.03 13.08
CA SER A 90 -17.35 16.92 13.73
C SER A 90 -17.83 18.28 14.26
N GLY A 91 -18.98 18.72 13.77
CA GLY A 91 -19.67 19.94 14.19
C GLY A 91 -20.46 19.78 15.51
N VAL A 92 -20.38 18.62 16.17
CA VAL A 92 -21.11 18.38 17.42
C VAL A 92 -20.58 19.32 18.50
N GLY A 93 -21.42 20.27 18.92
CA GLY A 93 -21.07 21.29 19.90
C GLY A 93 -20.60 22.62 19.32
N THR A 94 -20.57 22.78 17.98
CA THR A 94 -20.30 24.08 17.35
C THR A 94 -21.46 25.04 17.58
N THR A 95 -21.16 26.22 18.09
CA THR A 95 -22.14 27.28 18.34
C THR A 95 -22.41 28.10 17.08
N ASP A 96 -23.58 28.76 17.02
CA ASP A 96 -23.90 29.71 15.94
C ASP A 96 -22.85 30.82 15.85
N ALA A 97 -22.30 31.24 16.99
CA ALA A 97 -21.24 32.24 17.07
C ALA A 97 -19.93 31.77 16.41
N GLU A 98 -19.53 30.52 16.59
CA GLU A 98 -18.35 29.95 15.93
C GLU A 98 -18.55 29.81 14.43
N THR A 99 -19.74 29.36 14.02
CA THR A 99 -20.12 29.26 12.60
C THR A 99 -20.07 30.64 11.93
N GLN A 100 -20.63 31.66 12.59
CA GLN A 100 -20.60 33.03 12.10
C GLN A 100 -19.15 33.55 12.02
N ARG A 101 -18.33 33.29 13.03
CA ARG A 101 -16.91 33.68 13.03
C ARG A 101 -16.12 33.07 11.88
N VAL A 102 -16.38 31.81 11.52
CA VAL A 102 -15.76 31.18 10.34
C VAL A 102 -16.26 31.85 9.07
N LYS A 103 -17.55 32.16 8.98
CA LYS A 103 -18.18 32.84 7.85
C LYS A 103 -17.59 34.23 7.61
N ASP A 104 -17.42 35.01 8.68
CA ASP A 104 -16.88 36.38 8.67
C ASP A 104 -15.42 36.45 8.15
N GLN A 105 -14.68 35.34 8.21
CA GLN A 105 -13.33 35.27 7.64
C GLN A 105 -13.32 35.27 6.10
N GLY A 106 -14.45 34.96 5.45
CA GLY A 106 -14.58 34.98 4.00
C GLY A 106 -13.48 34.16 3.29
N LEU A 107 -12.74 34.79 2.37
CA LEU A 107 -11.63 34.15 1.65
C LEU A 107 -10.33 34.07 2.46
N LYS A 108 -10.25 34.71 3.64
CA LYS A 108 -9.04 34.75 4.48
C LYS A 108 -8.92 33.55 5.44
N LYS A 109 -9.87 32.61 5.37
CA LYS A 109 -9.87 31.38 6.18
C LYS A 109 -8.59 30.59 5.94
N LYS A 110 -8.03 30.01 7.00
CA LYS A 110 -6.88 29.10 6.91
C LYS A 110 -7.33 27.66 7.11
N ALA A 111 -7.02 26.80 6.16
CA ALA A 111 -7.37 25.39 6.24
C ALA A 111 -6.57 24.67 7.34
N ASN A 112 -7.26 23.86 8.13
CA ASN A 112 -6.66 22.93 9.09
C ASN A 112 -6.77 21.45 8.65
N PHE A 113 -7.45 21.22 7.52
CA PHE A 113 -7.59 19.95 6.81
C PHE A 113 -7.46 20.19 5.30
N ASN A 114 -6.68 19.38 4.57
CA ASN A 114 -6.40 19.64 3.15
C ASN A 114 -6.66 18.39 2.30
N ILE A 115 -7.32 18.57 1.18
CA ILE A 115 -7.69 17.48 0.27
C ILE A 115 -7.02 17.78 -1.07
N TYR A 116 -6.27 16.82 -1.61
CA TYR A 116 -5.55 16.93 -2.87
C TYR A 116 -6.08 15.89 -3.86
N GLY A 117 -6.14 16.22 -5.14
CA GLY A 117 -6.46 15.25 -6.18
C GLY A 117 -6.75 15.91 -7.52
N PRO A 118 -7.24 15.15 -8.51
CA PRO A 118 -7.38 15.63 -9.89
C PRO A 118 -8.51 16.66 -10.02
N MET A 119 -8.54 17.33 -11.18
CA MET A 119 -9.65 18.16 -11.63
C MET A 119 -11.01 17.46 -11.42
N GLY A 120 -11.95 18.14 -10.77
CA GLY A 120 -13.31 17.65 -10.48
C GLY A 120 -13.56 17.40 -9.00
N LEU A 121 -12.48 17.20 -8.23
CA LEU A 121 -12.53 16.92 -6.80
C LEU A 121 -13.20 18.07 -6.03
N ARG A 122 -12.86 19.32 -6.33
CA ARG A 122 -13.41 20.49 -5.63
C ARG A 122 -14.91 20.59 -5.82
N LYS A 123 -15.36 20.51 -7.08
CA LYS A 123 -16.79 20.49 -7.40
C LYS A 123 -17.53 19.34 -6.72
N MET A 124 -16.94 18.14 -6.70
CA MET A 124 -17.53 16.97 -6.06
C MET A 124 -17.74 17.18 -4.56
N VAL A 125 -16.67 17.52 -3.81
CA VAL A 125 -16.72 17.71 -2.36
C VAL A 125 -17.73 18.80 -2.00
N ARG A 126 -17.68 19.93 -2.71
CA ARG A 126 -18.59 21.05 -2.47
C ARG A 126 -20.04 20.70 -2.74
N SER A 127 -20.32 20.07 -3.89
CA SER A 127 -21.69 19.67 -4.26
C SER A 127 -22.26 18.69 -3.24
N LEU A 128 -21.47 17.72 -2.78
CA LEU A 128 -21.92 16.76 -1.78
C LEU A 128 -22.24 17.43 -0.45
N LEU A 129 -21.32 18.25 0.10
CA LEU A 129 -21.53 18.96 1.36
C LEU A 129 -22.76 19.87 1.32
N GLN A 130 -22.94 20.62 0.23
CA GLN A 130 -24.10 21.48 0.01
C GLN A 130 -25.39 20.67 -0.07
N THR A 131 -25.41 19.57 -0.84
CA THR A 131 -26.60 18.74 -1.06
C THR A 131 -27.07 18.06 0.21
N VAL A 132 -26.14 17.57 1.04
CA VAL A 132 -26.48 16.85 2.28
C VAL A 132 -26.59 17.78 3.49
N HIS A 133 -26.40 19.08 3.31
CA HIS A 133 -26.40 20.10 4.37
C HIS A 133 -25.45 19.74 5.54
N ALA A 134 -24.25 19.28 5.21
CA ALA A 134 -23.25 18.90 6.21
C ALA A 134 -22.63 20.13 6.88
N ASN A 135 -22.74 20.20 8.21
CA ASN A 135 -22.06 21.21 9.03
C ASN A 135 -20.72 20.67 9.54
N LEU A 136 -19.66 21.49 9.44
CA LEU A 136 -18.32 21.15 9.91
C LEU A 136 -17.88 22.17 10.98
N SER A 137 -17.02 21.75 11.92
CA SER A 137 -16.43 22.65 12.92
C SER A 137 -15.10 23.29 12.49
N GLY A 138 -14.42 22.70 11.51
CA GLY A 138 -13.11 23.15 11.03
C GLY A 138 -13.16 23.90 9.70
N VAL A 139 -11.99 24.13 9.11
CA VAL A 139 -11.85 24.72 7.77
C VAL A 139 -11.05 23.77 6.88
N PHE A 140 -11.64 23.31 5.78
CA PHE A 140 -10.96 22.47 4.80
C PHE A 140 -10.54 23.29 3.57
N ALA A 141 -9.54 22.81 2.82
CA ALA A 141 -9.25 23.28 1.47
C ALA A 141 -9.16 22.11 0.50
N VAL A 142 -9.65 22.30 -0.73
CA VAL A 142 -9.49 21.33 -1.82
C VAL A 142 -8.54 21.89 -2.86
N HIS A 143 -7.39 21.26 -2.99
CA HIS A 143 -6.36 21.59 -3.96
C HIS A 143 -6.50 20.67 -5.17
N GLU A 144 -6.68 21.26 -6.34
CA GLU A 144 -6.77 20.50 -7.58
C GLU A 144 -5.41 20.44 -8.26
N ILE A 145 -5.06 19.24 -8.72
CA ILE A 145 -3.85 18.91 -9.44
C ILE A 145 -4.27 18.85 -10.92
N LEU A 146 -3.84 19.86 -11.66
CA LEU A 146 -4.31 20.17 -13.00
C LEU A 146 -3.19 19.95 -14.02
N HIS A 147 -3.53 19.32 -15.14
CA HIS A 147 -2.69 19.32 -16.33
C HIS A 147 -2.62 20.72 -16.97
N GLU A 148 -1.65 20.92 -17.87
CA GLU A 148 -1.54 22.16 -18.63
C GLU A 148 -2.82 22.36 -19.47
N GLY A 149 -3.40 23.56 -19.38
CA GLY A 149 -4.64 23.91 -20.07
C GLY A 149 -5.93 23.44 -19.39
N GLU A 150 -5.87 22.64 -18.32
CA GLU A 150 -7.05 22.34 -17.51
C GLU A 150 -7.44 23.54 -16.66
N GLU A 151 -8.74 23.73 -16.47
CA GLU A 151 -9.28 24.78 -15.62
C GLU A 151 -9.88 24.17 -14.34
N PRO A 152 -9.82 24.89 -13.21
CA PRO A 152 -10.34 24.38 -11.95
C PRO A 152 -11.83 24.06 -12.05
N SER A 153 -12.25 22.96 -11.41
CA SER A 153 -13.60 22.41 -11.57
C SER A 153 -14.69 23.26 -10.92
N ALA A 154 -14.32 24.16 -10.01
CA ALA A 154 -15.22 25.09 -9.37
C ALA A 154 -14.48 26.37 -8.98
N ALA A 155 -15.19 27.50 -9.09
CA ALA A 155 -14.68 28.81 -8.69
C ALA A 155 -14.48 28.91 -7.17
N CYS A 156 -13.61 29.82 -6.75
CA CYS A 156 -13.29 30.09 -5.34
C CYS A 156 -13.68 31.52 -4.93
N GLY A 157 -14.72 32.10 -5.54
CA GLY A 157 -15.28 33.38 -5.12
C GLY A 157 -16.00 33.29 -3.77
N VAL A 158 -16.27 34.45 -3.15
CA VAL A 158 -16.92 34.54 -1.83
C VAL A 158 -18.26 33.79 -1.80
N GLU A 159 -19.04 33.91 -2.89
CA GLU A 159 -20.35 33.27 -3.03
C GLU A 159 -20.26 31.79 -3.44
N ASP A 160 -19.10 31.35 -3.93
CA ASP A 160 -18.91 30.00 -4.47
C ASP A 160 -18.45 29.00 -3.42
N ILE A 161 -17.64 29.44 -2.45
CA ILE A 161 -17.01 28.55 -1.47
C ILE A 161 -17.99 28.12 -0.37
N HIS A 162 -17.85 26.88 0.10
CA HIS A 162 -18.61 26.42 1.26
C HIS A 162 -18.22 27.21 2.54
N THR A 163 -19.14 27.32 3.51
CA THR A 163 -18.90 28.07 4.77
C THR A 163 -17.60 27.65 5.45
N ASN A 164 -17.32 26.34 5.48
CA ASN A 164 -16.11 25.75 6.06
C ASN A 164 -14.97 25.53 5.05
N GLU A 165 -15.05 26.06 3.84
CA GLU A 165 -14.01 25.94 2.82
C GLU A 165 -13.10 27.18 2.82
N ALA A 166 -11.80 26.96 2.79
CA ALA A 166 -10.78 27.96 2.44
C ALA A 166 -10.39 27.81 0.96
N VAL A 167 -9.84 28.88 0.40
CA VAL A 167 -9.35 28.88 -0.99
C VAL A 167 -8.25 27.83 -1.13
N GLY A 168 -8.51 26.81 -1.94
CA GLY A 168 -7.54 25.79 -2.30
C GLY A 168 -6.58 26.28 -3.39
N SER A 169 -5.51 25.53 -3.58
CA SER A 169 -4.50 25.80 -4.61
C SER A 169 -4.83 25.04 -5.89
N ASP A 170 -4.50 25.62 -7.04
CA ASP A 170 -4.57 24.97 -8.34
C ASP A 170 -3.15 24.67 -8.81
N PHE A 171 -2.69 23.44 -8.58
CA PHE A 171 -1.34 23.00 -8.92
C PHE A 171 -1.29 22.61 -10.39
N ARG A 172 -0.63 23.44 -11.20
CA ARG A 172 -0.44 23.16 -12.64
C ARG A 172 0.82 22.32 -12.85
N THR A 173 0.78 21.49 -13.89
CA THR A 173 1.90 20.62 -14.24
C THR A 173 3.12 21.42 -14.69
N ASP A 174 4.31 20.91 -14.36
CA ASP A 174 5.59 21.39 -14.85
C ASP A 174 5.74 21.09 -16.36
N SER A 175 6.73 21.69 -17.03
CA SER A 175 6.98 21.51 -18.48
C SER A 175 7.24 20.05 -18.91
N ASP A 176 7.61 19.20 -17.96
CA ASP A 176 7.87 17.77 -18.13
C ASP A 176 6.71 16.89 -17.63
N GLY A 177 5.54 17.48 -17.36
CA GLY A 177 4.29 16.75 -17.13
C GLY A 177 4.15 16.13 -15.74
N VAL A 178 4.81 16.69 -14.72
CA VAL A 178 4.76 16.24 -13.32
C VAL A 178 4.44 17.40 -12.38
N TRP A 179 4.28 17.14 -11.08
CA TRP A 179 4.02 18.16 -10.06
C TRP A 179 5.01 18.01 -8.89
N ARG A 180 6.01 18.89 -8.80
CA ARG A 180 7.09 18.83 -7.78
C ARG A 180 6.75 19.45 -6.43
N ASP A 181 5.79 20.35 -6.42
CA ASP A 181 5.54 21.25 -5.28
C ASP A 181 4.14 21.11 -4.69
N LEU A 182 3.55 19.91 -4.71
CA LEU A 182 2.25 19.69 -4.06
C LEU A 182 2.31 19.94 -2.56
N LEU A 183 3.36 19.41 -1.92
CA LEU A 183 3.75 19.79 -0.56
C LEU A 183 5.25 19.92 -0.50
N GLN A 184 5.71 21.10 -0.12
CA GLN A 184 7.12 21.32 0.21
C GLN A 184 7.48 20.75 1.58
N GLU A 185 8.77 20.47 1.76
CA GLU A 185 9.34 20.04 3.02
C GLU A 185 9.03 21.05 4.14
N GLY A 186 8.68 20.56 5.33
CA GLY A 186 8.34 21.42 6.49
C GLY A 186 6.85 21.77 6.67
N ASN A 187 5.95 21.41 5.76
CA ASN A 187 4.52 21.78 5.78
C ASN A 187 3.60 20.98 6.76
N GLY A 188 4.17 20.26 7.74
CA GLY A 188 3.42 19.44 8.71
C GLY A 188 3.11 20.16 10.02
N LYS A 189 2.02 19.77 10.72
CA LYS A 189 1.61 20.41 12.00
C LYS A 189 2.68 20.34 13.11
N GLY A 190 3.69 19.47 12.96
CA GLY A 190 4.80 19.29 13.90
C GLY A 190 6.20 19.45 13.32
N GLY A 191 6.38 20.13 12.17
CA GLY A 191 7.73 20.45 11.65
C GLY A 191 8.57 19.26 11.17
N LYS A 192 7.97 18.08 10.94
CA LYS A 192 8.62 16.87 10.39
C LYS A 192 8.46 16.73 8.87
N GLY A 193 8.16 17.83 8.20
CA GLY A 193 7.33 17.86 6.99
C GLY A 193 7.90 17.09 5.81
N TRP A 194 7.19 16.03 5.43
CA TRP A 194 7.44 15.27 4.20
C TRP A 194 7.11 16.12 2.97
N LYS A 195 7.94 15.98 1.94
CA LYS A 195 7.65 16.52 0.61
C LYS A 195 6.70 15.56 -0.11
N VAL A 196 5.74 16.10 -0.86
CA VAL A 196 4.87 15.32 -1.75
C VAL A 196 4.99 15.84 -3.16
N GLU A 197 5.22 14.91 -4.07
CA GLU A 197 5.22 15.12 -5.51
C GLU A 197 4.19 14.19 -6.16
N ALA A 198 3.76 14.50 -7.37
CA ALA A 198 2.90 13.62 -8.15
C ALA A 198 3.31 13.56 -9.61
N GLY A 199 2.78 12.56 -10.30
CA GLY A 199 2.86 12.44 -11.74
C GLY A 199 1.78 11.53 -12.30
N PRO A 200 1.58 11.56 -13.62
CA PRO A 200 0.51 10.83 -14.27
C PRO A 200 0.83 9.33 -14.29
N ILE A 201 -0.20 8.52 -14.02
CA ILE A 201 -0.15 7.06 -14.21
C ILE A 201 -1.20 6.64 -15.24
N HIS A 202 -0.94 5.53 -15.93
CA HIS A 202 -1.76 5.13 -17.07
C HIS A 202 -3.06 4.45 -16.61
N HIS A 203 -4.20 5.13 -16.70
CA HIS A 203 -5.52 4.57 -16.38
C HIS A 203 -6.60 5.04 -17.37
N ARG A 204 -7.85 4.56 -17.23
CA ARG A 204 -8.99 4.90 -18.10
C ARG A 204 -9.46 6.35 -17.99
N ILE A 205 -9.21 6.97 -16.84
CA ILE A 205 -9.44 8.39 -16.57
C ILE A 205 -8.14 9.01 -16.04
N PRO A 206 -8.01 10.35 -16.00
CA PRO A 206 -6.86 10.99 -15.37
C PRO A 206 -6.61 10.42 -13.97
N CYS A 207 -5.39 9.94 -13.75
CA CYS A 207 -5.01 9.25 -12.54
C CYS A 207 -3.59 9.64 -12.13
N LEU A 208 -3.39 9.79 -10.83
CA LEU A 208 -2.17 10.30 -10.23
C LEU A 208 -1.48 9.22 -9.40
N GLY A 209 -0.16 9.15 -9.52
CA GLY A 209 0.72 8.54 -8.52
C GLY A 209 1.32 9.61 -7.63
N TYR A 210 1.56 9.28 -6.36
CA TYR A 210 2.18 10.16 -5.37
C TYR A 210 3.55 9.64 -4.93
N VAL A 211 4.51 10.55 -4.76
CA VAL A 211 5.83 10.28 -4.18
C VAL A 211 5.96 11.10 -2.90
N LEU A 212 6.09 10.39 -1.78
CA LEU A 212 6.28 10.94 -0.45
C LEU A 212 7.75 10.80 -0.10
N GLN A 213 8.42 11.93 0.14
CA GLN A 213 9.83 11.98 0.44
C GLN A 213 10.06 12.55 1.84
N GLU A 214 10.72 11.75 2.69
CA GLU A 214 11.14 12.18 4.01
C GLU A 214 12.21 13.28 3.89
N PRO A 215 12.22 14.27 4.81
CA PRO A 215 13.37 15.13 5.03
C PRO A 215 14.67 14.35 5.17
N THR A 216 15.77 14.90 4.65
CA THR A 216 17.10 14.31 4.87
C THR A 216 17.39 14.22 6.37
N PRO A 217 17.61 13.01 6.92
CA PRO A 217 17.91 12.84 8.34
C PRO A 217 19.23 13.54 8.69
N ARG A 218 19.24 14.25 9.82
CA ARG A 218 20.39 15.06 10.27
C ARG A 218 20.82 14.68 11.69
N LEU A 219 22.07 14.96 12.00
CA LEU A 219 22.63 14.77 13.34
C LEU A 219 21.96 15.71 14.35
N SER A 220 22.07 15.38 15.65
CA SER A 220 21.59 16.27 16.71
C SER A 220 22.47 17.52 16.79
N LEU A 221 21.87 18.69 17.05
CA LEU A 221 22.60 19.91 17.38
C LEU A 221 23.46 19.69 18.63
N ASP A 222 24.71 20.18 18.60
CA ASP A 222 25.55 20.28 19.79
C ASP A 222 25.10 21.48 20.64
N THR A 223 24.06 21.26 21.45
CA THR A 223 23.51 22.31 22.30
C THR A 223 24.46 22.76 23.40
N GLN A 224 25.41 21.91 23.82
CA GLN A 224 26.39 22.27 24.86
C GLN A 224 27.33 23.36 24.38
N THR A 225 27.74 23.31 23.11
CA THR A 225 28.59 24.33 22.49
C THR A 225 27.77 25.53 22.00
N LEU A 226 26.59 25.30 21.40
CA LEU A 226 25.82 26.35 20.75
C LEU A 226 25.09 27.28 21.74
N ILE A 227 24.57 26.76 22.85
CA ILE A 227 23.80 27.58 23.81
C ILE A 227 24.66 28.73 24.38
N PRO A 228 25.88 28.48 24.92
CA PRO A 228 26.73 29.55 25.42
C PRO A 228 27.11 30.58 24.34
N LEU A 229 27.38 30.12 23.10
CA LEU A 229 27.74 30.98 21.98
C LEU A 229 26.58 31.89 21.53
N LEU A 230 25.36 31.38 21.52
CA LEU A 230 24.16 32.16 21.22
C LEU A 230 23.87 33.18 22.33
N GLN A 231 24.09 32.80 23.58
CA GLN A 231 23.89 33.69 24.73
C GLN A 231 24.92 34.82 24.78
N SER A 232 26.19 34.56 24.44
CA SER A 232 27.22 35.61 24.37
C SER A 232 26.95 36.66 23.30
N ASN A 233 26.20 36.29 22.26
CA ASN A 233 25.78 37.18 21.18
C ASN A 233 24.41 37.86 21.41
N ALA A 234 23.76 37.64 22.56
CA ALA A 234 22.37 38.02 22.78
C ALA A 234 22.06 39.50 22.54
N ALA A 235 22.88 40.40 23.08
CA ALA A 235 22.69 41.85 22.96
C ALA A 235 22.81 42.30 21.49
N ALA A 236 23.87 41.89 20.80
CA ALA A 236 24.11 42.23 19.40
C ALA A 236 23.06 41.60 18.45
N LEU A 237 22.55 40.41 18.78
CA LEU A 237 21.45 39.77 18.03
C LEU A 237 20.12 40.52 18.15
N ALA A 238 19.87 41.17 19.29
CA ALA A 238 18.68 41.99 19.50
C ALA A 238 18.71 43.31 18.72
N GLU A 239 19.90 43.80 18.34
CA GLU A 239 20.11 45.03 17.57
C GLU A 239 20.13 44.82 16.05
N ARG A 240 20.08 43.57 15.57
CA ARG A 240 20.02 43.26 14.13
C ARG A 240 18.69 43.66 13.50
N ASP A 241 18.70 43.77 12.17
CA ASP A 241 17.50 43.90 11.35
C ASP A 241 17.35 42.67 10.44
N PRO A 242 16.33 41.80 10.64
CA PRO A 242 15.35 41.84 11.73
C PRO A 242 15.93 41.41 13.10
N PRO A 243 15.38 41.91 14.22
CA PRO A 243 15.92 41.66 15.55
C PRO A 243 15.59 40.25 16.07
N VAL A 244 16.61 39.54 16.55
CA VAL A 244 16.44 38.22 17.17
C VAL A 244 16.26 38.38 18.68
N LYS A 245 15.00 38.52 19.10
CA LYS A 245 14.64 38.78 20.52
C LYS A 245 15.06 37.66 21.49
N HIS A 246 15.04 36.42 21.02
CA HIS A 246 15.39 35.24 21.81
C HIS A 246 16.52 34.48 21.10
N PRO A 247 17.78 34.57 21.56
CA PRO A 247 18.92 33.96 20.85
C PRO A 247 18.76 32.45 20.63
N LEU A 248 18.15 31.75 21.58
CA LEU A 248 17.89 30.31 21.48
C LEU A 248 16.87 29.93 20.39
N SER A 249 16.07 30.89 19.88
CA SER A 249 15.20 30.64 18.72
C SER A 249 16.00 30.25 17.47
N LEU A 250 17.28 30.65 17.39
CA LEU A 250 18.17 30.23 16.31
C LEU A 250 18.42 28.72 16.32
N LEU A 251 18.33 28.03 17.47
CA LEU A 251 18.41 26.57 17.50
C LEU A 251 17.25 25.93 16.73
N SER A 252 16.03 26.44 16.92
CA SER A 252 14.85 25.98 16.17
C SER A 252 14.94 26.36 14.70
N HIS A 253 15.54 27.51 14.37
CA HIS A 253 15.79 27.90 12.99
C HIS A 253 16.77 26.94 12.31
N LEU A 254 17.91 26.60 12.93
CA LEU A 254 18.89 25.65 12.38
C LEU A 254 18.33 24.24 12.13
N THR A 255 17.28 23.85 12.85
CA THR A 255 16.56 22.59 12.63
C THR A 255 15.30 22.72 11.79
N SER A 256 15.01 23.93 11.27
CA SER A 256 13.82 24.15 10.44
C SER A 256 13.96 23.48 9.08
N LEU A 257 12.80 23.22 8.46
CA LEU A 257 12.69 22.61 7.15
C LEU A 257 11.99 23.60 6.19
N PRO A 258 12.50 23.78 4.96
CA PRO A 258 13.75 23.21 4.43
C PRO A 258 14.98 23.73 5.20
N SER A 259 16.09 22.98 5.15
CA SER A 259 17.31 23.32 5.88
C SER A 259 17.76 24.75 5.53
N PRO A 260 17.91 25.66 6.50
CA PRO A 260 18.35 27.02 6.21
C PRO A 260 19.84 27.05 5.82
N PRO A 261 20.33 28.15 5.23
CA PRO A 261 21.76 28.36 5.06
C PRO A 261 22.47 28.57 6.42
N PRO A 262 23.82 28.42 6.48
CA PRO A 262 24.59 28.80 7.65
C PRO A 262 24.35 30.25 8.06
N TYR A 263 24.29 30.50 9.36
CA TYR A 263 24.03 31.82 9.94
C TYR A 263 25.29 32.39 10.57
N GLN A 264 25.68 33.60 10.19
CA GLN A 264 26.84 34.28 10.76
C GLN A 264 26.45 35.12 11.97
N LEU A 265 27.04 34.83 13.13
CA LEU A 265 26.83 35.56 14.38
C LEU A 265 27.54 36.93 14.36
N PRO A 266 27.07 37.89 15.18
CA PRO A 266 27.75 39.19 15.34
C PRO A 266 29.22 39.11 15.76
N SER A 267 29.58 38.10 16.56
CA SER A 267 30.97 37.85 16.97
C SER A 267 31.87 37.29 15.85
N GLY A 268 31.31 36.94 14.69
CA GLY A 268 32.03 36.48 13.50
C GLY A 268 31.96 34.97 13.25
N GLU A 269 31.65 34.18 14.28
CA GLU A 269 31.46 32.74 14.16
C GLU A 269 30.25 32.40 13.28
N THR A 270 30.38 31.34 12.48
CA THR A 270 29.30 30.83 11.64
C THR A 270 28.74 29.57 12.27
N ILE A 271 27.42 29.55 12.48
CA ILE A 271 26.68 28.38 12.93
C ILE A 271 25.95 27.75 11.74
N SER A 272 26.16 26.46 11.51
CA SER A 272 25.55 25.73 10.41
C SER A 272 24.41 24.83 10.91
N PRO A 273 23.41 24.52 10.06
CA PRO A 273 22.48 23.43 10.33
C PRO A 273 23.24 22.12 10.61
N PRO A 274 22.67 21.18 11.37
CA PRO A 274 23.33 19.91 11.61
C PRO A 274 23.60 19.17 10.31
N GLU A 275 24.76 18.53 10.21
CA GLU A 275 25.13 17.73 9.05
C GLU A 275 24.15 16.57 8.82
N PRO A 276 23.95 16.14 7.56
CA PRO A 276 23.24 14.90 7.27
C PRO A 276 23.80 13.73 8.07
N SER A 277 22.93 12.86 8.58
CA SER A 277 23.35 11.71 9.40
C SER A 277 24.03 10.59 8.60
N GLY A 278 24.02 10.69 7.26
CA GLY A 278 24.42 9.63 6.34
C GLY A 278 23.34 8.57 6.11
N VAL A 279 22.24 8.59 6.87
CA VAL A 279 21.08 7.71 6.63
C VAL A 279 20.23 8.30 5.50
N PRO A 280 19.95 7.55 4.42
CA PRO A 280 19.14 8.07 3.33
C PRO A 280 17.67 8.31 3.77
N PRO A 281 16.99 9.34 3.26
CA PRO A 281 15.61 9.68 3.63
C PRO A 281 14.58 8.73 3.01
N ARG A 282 13.62 8.21 3.78
CA ARG A 282 12.63 7.25 3.26
C ARG A 282 11.82 7.84 2.09
N LYS A 283 11.53 7.00 1.09
CA LYS A 283 10.69 7.33 -0.06
C LYS A 283 9.56 6.33 -0.20
N ILE A 284 8.31 6.82 -0.18
CA ILE A 284 7.11 6.00 -0.35
C ILE A 284 6.44 6.41 -1.66
N VAL A 285 6.28 5.48 -2.58
CA VAL A 285 5.57 5.67 -3.85
C VAL A 285 4.21 5.01 -3.74
N ILE A 286 3.13 5.74 -4.00
CA ILE A 286 1.75 5.26 -3.88
C ILE A 286 1.05 5.49 -5.21
N PHE A 287 0.70 4.40 -5.89
CA PHE A 287 -0.07 4.45 -7.12
C PHE A 287 -1.54 4.13 -6.83
N GLY A 288 -2.44 4.84 -7.51
CA GLY A 288 -3.81 4.41 -7.68
C GLY A 288 -3.93 3.35 -8.78
N ASP A 289 -5.13 3.22 -9.33
CA ASP A 289 -5.39 2.31 -10.43
C ASP A 289 -4.55 2.67 -11.63
N CYS A 290 -3.87 1.68 -12.19
CA CYS A 290 -3.04 1.87 -13.36
C CYS A 290 -2.74 0.57 -14.08
N ASN A 291 -2.45 0.71 -15.36
CA ASN A 291 -1.91 -0.32 -16.22
C ASN A 291 -0.38 -0.14 -16.30
N GLY A 292 0.32 -1.02 -15.61
CA GLY A 292 1.76 -1.08 -15.47
C GLY A 292 2.35 -0.06 -14.52
N GLY A 293 2.18 1.23 -14.81
CA GLY A 293 2.72 2.30 -13.98
C GLY A 293 2.59 3.64 -14.68
N THR A 294 3.71 4.35 -14.83
CA THR A 294 3.71 5.66 -15.50
C THR A 294 4.29 5.61 -16.92
N PRO A 295 3.64 6.28 -17.89
CA PRO A 295 4.21 6.53 -19.21
C PRO A 295 5.20 7.71 -19.22
N ASN A 296 5.34 8.45 -18.12
CA ASN A 296 6.20 9.63 -18.02
C ASN A 296 7.56 9.24 -17.43
N ASP A 297 8.63 9.41 -18.21
CA ASP A 297 9.99 9.03 -17.80
C ASP A 297 10.52 9.86 -16.63
N THR A 298 10.16 11.13 -16.58
CA THR A 298 10.50 12.01 -15.45
C THR A 298 9.86 11.49 -14.16
N PHE A 299 8.57 11.14 -14.20
CA PHE A 299 7.89 10.60 -13.03
C PHE A 299 8.43 9.23 -12.64
N ARG A 300 8.77 8.37 -13.61
CA ARG A 300 9.48 7.11 -13.36
C ARG A 300 10.80 7.34 -12.63
N SER A 301 11.58 8.34 -13.04
CA SER A 301 12.82 8.74 -12.37
C SER A 301 12.56 9.24 -10.94
N MET A 302 11.50 10.01 -10.70
CA MET A 302 11.15 10.47 -9.36
C MET A 302 10.83 9.31 -8.40
N CYS A 303 10.20 8.26 -8.93
CA CYS A 303 9.89 7.03 -8.19
C CYS A 303 11.12 6.17 -7.84
N SER A 304 12.29 6.45 -8.43
CA SER A 304 13.49 5.61 -8.26
C SER A 304 13.96 5.52 -6.81
N ASP A 305 14.51 4.37 -6.44
CA ASP A 305 15.02 4.03 -5.11
C ASP A 305 13.95 4.13 -4.01
N ALA A 306 12.70 3.76 -4.34
CA ALA A 306 11.59 3.73 -3.39
C ALA A 306 11.85 2.74 -2.24
N SER A 307 11.73 3.22 -0.99
CA SER A 307 11.74 2.36 0.20
C SER A 307 10.52 1.43 0.23
N LEU A 308 9.38 1.94 -0.25
CA LEU A 308 8.13 1.19 -0.43
C LEU A 308 7.41 1.68 -1.69
N LEU A 309 7.03 0.76 -2.56
CA LEU A 309 6.08 0.96 -3.65
C LEU A 309 4.74 0.34 -3.25
N VAL A 310 3.67 1.12 -3.20
CA VAL A 310 2.29 0.64 -3.13
C VAL A 310 1.70 0.69 -4.54
N HIS A 311 1.28 -0.47 -5.06
CA HIS A 311 0.82 -0.61 -6.43
C HIS A 311 -0.46 -1.45 -6.51
N GLU A 312 -1.36 -1.13 -7.43
CA GLU A 312 -2.52 -1.97 -7.68
C GLU A 312 -2.11 -3.32 -8.33
N CYS A 313 -2.84 -4.39 -8.03
CA CYS A 313 -2.66 -5.69 -8.67
C CYS A 313 -4.03 -6.36 -8.86
N THR A 314 -4.85 -5.76 -9.71
CA THR A 314 -6.26 -6.10 -9.87
C THR A 314 -6.49 -7.52 -10.34
N ASN A 315 -5.71 -7.97 -11.32
CA ASN A 315 -5.88 -9.29 -11.94
C ASN A 315 -4.56 -10.06 -11.93
N ALA A 316 -4.64 -11.37 -11.69
CA ALA A 316 -3.49 -12.25 -11.65
C ALA A 316 -3.85 -13.60 -12.27
N ALA A 317 -2.90 -14.18 -13.01
CA ALA A 317 -3.04 -15.50 -13.58
C ALA A 317 -2.66 -16.53 -12.52
N ILE A 318 -3.66 -17.07 -11.82
CA ILE A 318 -3.44 -18.10 -10.81
C ILE A 318 -3.21 -19.43 -11.53
N PRO A 319 -2.10 -20.15 -11.27
CA PRO A 319 -1.83 -21.46 -11.86
C PRO A 319 -2.99 -22.43 -11.66
N GLN A 320 -3.26 -23.29 -12.64
CA GLN A 320 -4.34 -24.29 -12.55
C GLN A 320 -4.19 -25.19 -11.33
N ALA A 321 -2.96 -25.54 -10.96
CA ALA A 321 -2.62 -26.32 -9.77
C ALA A 321 -3.08 -25.70 -8.44
N ILE A 322 -3.15 -24.37 -8.35
CA ILE A 322 -3.58 -23.65 -7.13
C ILE A 322 -5.10 -23.44 -7.13
N GLN A 323 -5.74 -23.52 -8.30
CA GLN A 323 -7.19 -23.39 -8.40
C GLN A 323 -7.89 -24.64 -7.86
N LYS A 324 -8.85 -24.46 -6.96
CA LYS A 324 -9.85 -25.51 -6.70
C LYS A 324 -10.55 -25.84 -8.04
N GLY A 325 -10.61 -27.12 -8.45
CA GLY A 325 -11.12 -27.59 -9.75
C GLY A 325 -12.59 -27.19 -10.07
N GLU A 326 -13.27 -27.83 -11.04
CA GLU A 326 -14.63 -27.40 -11.45
C GLU A 326 -15.66 -27.28 -10.30
N LYS A 327 -15.56 -28.15 -9.28
CA LYS A 327 -16.35 -28.03 -8.03
C LYS A 327 -15.99 -26.76 -7.23
N GLY A 328 -14.73 -26.35 -7.27
CA GLY A 328 -14.19 -25.13 -6.65
C GLY A 328 -14.61 -23.83 -7.33
N GLN A 329 -14.82 -23.83 -8.65
CA GLN A 329 -15.47 -22.69 -9.33
C GLN A 329 -16.91 -22.49 -8.86
N LYS A 330 -17.66 -23.57 -8.64
CA LYS A 330 -19.00 -23.50 -8.01
C LYS A 330 -18.94 -23.04 -6.55
N VAL A 331 -17.90 -23.38 -5.80
CA VAL A 331 -17.66 -22.85 -4.45
C VAL A 331 -17.28 -21.37 -4.47
N ARG A 332 -16.43 -20.93 -5.41
CA ARG A 332 -16.17 -19.48 -5.65
C ARG A 332 -17.47 -18.74 -5.94
N GLN A 333 -18.40 -19.33 -6.70
CA GLN A 333 -19.73 -18.76 -6.95
C GLN A 333 -20.67 -18.81 -5.73
N ARG A 334 -20.58 -19.83 -4.86
CA ARG A 334 -21.35 -19.93 -3.60
C ARG A 334 -20.86 -18.98 -2.51
N ASP A 335 -19.55 -18.72 -2.47
CA ASP A 335 -18.93 -17.85 -1.46
C ASP A 335 -18.97 -16.36 -1.85
N LEU A 336 -19.22 -16.07 -3.12
CA LEU A 336 -19.58 -14.75 -3.62
C LEU A 336 -20.98 -14.37 -3.15
N GLU A 337 -21.16 -13.09 -2.81
CA GLU A 337 -22.48 -12.48 -2.61
C GLU A 337 -23.39 -12.82 -3.81
N PRO A 338 -24.62 -13.34 -3.61
CA PRO A 338 -25.50 -13.80 -4.69
C PRO A 338 -25.75 -12.74 -5.78
N SER A 339 -25.73 -11.46 -5.39
CA SER A 339 -25.87 -10.29 -6.27
C SER A 339 -24.74 -10.15 -7.30
N LEU A 340 -23.53 -10.64 -7.00
CA LEU A 340 -22.35 -10.59 -7.87
C LEU A 340 -22.30 -11.76 -8.88
N VAL A 341 -23.09 -12.81 -8.65
CA VAL A 341 -23.22 -13.95 -9.56
C VAL A 341 -24.14 -13.60 -10.75
N VAL A 342 -25.15 -12.76 -10.52
CA VAL A 342 -26.16 -12.37 -11.52
C VAL A 342 -25.60 -11.42 -12.59
N SER A 343 -24.67 -10.52 -12.23
CA SER A 343 -24.14 -9.51 -13.16
C SER A 343 -23.17 -10.04 -14.23
N ARG A 344 -22.72 -11.30 -14.12
CA ARG A 344 -21.83 -11.96 -15.10
C ARG A 344 -22.55 -12.89 -16.08
N GLY A 345 -23.87 -12.96 -16.04
CA GLY A 345 -24.68 -13.76 -16.95
C GLY A 345 -24.90 -13.11 -18.31
N VAL A 346 -23.86 -12.93 -19.13
CA VAL A 346 -24.02 -12.78 -20.59
C VAL A 346 -22.94 -13.59 -21.32
N THR A 347 -23.43 -14.59 -22.05
CA THR A 347 -22.79 -15.42 -23.09
C THR A 347 -21.57 -16.28 -22.72
N ALA A 348 -21.82 -17.43 -22.09
CA ALA A 348 -21.11 -18.66 -22.45
C ALA A 348 -22.19 -19.69 -22.84
N GLY A 349 -22.20 -20.08 -24.10
CA GLY A 349 -23.31 -20.78 -24.77
C GLY A 349 -23.70 -22.09 -24.09
N GLY A 350 -25.01 -22.27 -23.91
CA GLY A 350 -25.61 -23.54 -23.52
C GLY A 350 -25.62 -24.53 -24.68
N GLY A 351 -25.17 -25.75 -24.37
CA GLY A 351 -25.67 -27.03 -24.89
C GLY A 351 -25.73 -27.26 -26.40
N LYS A 352 -24.86 -28.15 -26.90
CA LYS A 352 -25.22 -29.25 -27.83
C LYS A 352 -24.04 -30.22 -28.00
N SER A 353 -24.24 -31.47 -27.60
CA SER A 353 -23.67 -32.66 -28.26
C SER A 353 -24.78 -33.25 -29.16
N PRO A 354 -24.54 -34.12 -30.18
CA PRO A 354 -23.35 -34.93 -30.41
C PRO A 354 -22.85 -35.04 -31.89
N SER A 355 -21.72 -35.75 -32.04
CA SER A 355 -21.17 -36.44 -33.24
C SER A 355 -20.55 -35.62 -34.37
N VAL A 356 -19.22 -35.80 -34.59
CA VAL A 356 -18.64 -36.38 -35.81
C VAL A 356 -17.34 -37.08 -35.41
N ALA A 357 -17.23 -38.37 -35.72
CA ALA A 357 -16.04 -39.18 -35.58
C ALA A 357 -15.12 -38.99 -36.79
N HIS A 358 -13.80 -38.93 -36.58
CA HIS A 358 -12.74 -39.32 -37.54
C HIS A 358 -11.39 -39.47 -36.82
N PRO A 359 -10.43 -40.24 -37.37
CA PRO A 359 -9.96 -41.46 -36.73
C PRO A 359 -8.65 -41.30 -35.96
N SER A 360 -8.47 -42.13 -34.94
CA SER A 360 -7.21 -42.33 -34.23
C SER A 360 -6.15 -42.95 -35.18
N PRO A 361 -4.90 -42.47 -35.21
CA PRO A 361 -3.81 -43.23 -35.78
C PRO A 361 -3.48 -44.40 -34.84
N SER A 362 -3.36 -45.59 -35.40
CA SER A 362 -2.92 -46.81 -34.73
C SER A 362 -1.61 -46.59 -33.98
N ARG A 363 -1.64 -46.70 -32.65
CA ARG A 363 -0.43 -46.79 -31.82
C ARG A 363 0.10 -48.23 -31.87
N TRP A 364 1.28 -48.38 -32.44
CA TRP A 364 2.14 -49.54 -32.24
C TRP A 364 2.38 -49.71 -30.74
N ALA A 365 2.16 -50.92 -30.24
CA ALA A 365 2.54 -51.32 -28.90
C ALA A 365 4.07 -51.44 -28.84
N GLY A 366 4.69 -50.74 -27.88
CA GLY A 366 6.12 -50.86 -27.61
C GLY A 366 6.66 -49.68 -26.81
N GLU A 367 6.95 -49.96 -25.54
CA GLU A 367 7.95 -49.30 -24.67
C GLU A 367 7.57 -48.00 -23.94
N ASP A 368 7.90 -48.03 -22.65
CA ASP A 368 7.67 -47.06 -21.59
C ASP A 368 7.94 -45.61 -22.02
N SER A 369 6.91 -44.75 -21.95
CA SER A 369 7.09 -43.31 -22.09
C SER A 369 6.30 -42.55 -21.02
N ASN A 370 7.03 -41.68 -20.33
CA ASN A 370 6.58 -40.80 -19.25
C ASN A 370 5.26 -40.06 -19.55
N GLU A 371 4.13 -40.54 -19.02
CA GLU A 371 2.86 -39.80 -19.05
C GLU A 371 2.94 -38.49 -18.22
N ASP A 372 3.76 -38.46 -17.16
CA ASP A 372 3.93 -37.29 -16.30
C ASP A 372 4.58 -36.09 -17.02
N THR A 373 5.47 -36.32 -18.00
CA THR A 373 6.15 -35.22 -18.71
C THR A 373 5.22 -34.54 -19.72
N PHE A 374 4.40 -35.31 -20.44
CA PHE A 374 3.45 -34.78 -21.41
C PHE A 374 2.30 -34.00 -20.75
N GLN A 375 1.79 -34.44 -19.59
CA GLN A 375 0.77 -33.70 -18.84
C GLN A 375 1.30 -32.37 -18.29
N ASN A 376 2.58 -32.32 -17.87
CA ASN A 376 3.19 -31.12 -17.34
C ASN A 376 3.38 -30.05 -18.43
N ASP A 377 3.77 -30.46 -19.65
CA ASP A 377 3.94 -29.54 -20.79
C ASP A 377 2.60 -28.95 -21.27
N GLU A 378 1.54 -29.76 -21.32
CA GLU A 378 0.19 -29.29 -21.69
C GLU A 378 -0.38 -28.32 -20.63
N GLN A 379 -0.15 -28.60 -19.34
CA GLN A 379 -0.56 -27.73 -18.24
C GLN A 379 0.20 -26.40 -18.24
N VAL A 380 1.51 -26.41 -18.49
CA VAL A 380 2.34 -25.20 -18.62
C VAL A 380 1.85 -24.33 -19.78
N PHE A 381 1.57 -24.92 -20.93
CA PHE A 381 1.03 -24.19 -22.09
C PHE A 381 -0.34 -23.55 -21.81
N ALA A 382 -1.23 -24.27 -21.10
CA ALA A 382 -2.53 -23.75 -20.70
C ALA A 382 -2.42 -22.57 -19.72
N ASP A 383 -1.52 -22.66 -18.73
CA ASP A 383 -1.27 -21.58 -17.77
C ASP A 383 -0.66 -20.34 -18.46
N GLU A 384 0.25 -20.50 -19.43
CA GLU A 384 0.80 -19.39 -20.21
C GLU A 384 -0.27 -18.69 -21.08
N SER A 385 -1.13 -19.47 -21.75
CA SER A 385 -2.22 -18.93 -22.55
C SER A 385 -3.19 -18.10 -21.69
N ARG A 386 -3.56 -18.65 -20.52
CA ARG A 386 -4.39 -17.95 -19.54
C ARG A 386 -3.72 -16.67 -19.02
N ALA A 387 -2.42 -16.69 -18.77
CA ALA A 387 -1.70 -15.51 -18.32
C ALA A 387 -1.79 -14.37 -19.36
N ARG A 388 -1.66 -14.67 -20.64
CA ARG A 388 -1.81 -13.68 -21.73
C ARG A 388 -3.23 -13.10 -21.79
N GLU A 389 -4.26 -13.92 -21.58
CA GLU A 389 -5.65 -13.45 -21.53
C GLU A 389 -5.89 -12.51 -20.34
N VAL A 390 -5.39 -12.88 -19.16
CA VAL A 390 -5.52 -12.08 -17.94
C VAL A 390 -4.84 -10.72 -18.12
N ILE A 391 -3.64 -10.67 -18.70
CA ILE A 391 -2.93 -9.43 -19.02
C ILE A 391 -3.79 -8.57 -19.95
N ARG A 392 -4.24 -9.11 -21.10
CA ARG A 392 -5.05 -8.36 -22.05
C ARG A 392 -6.31 -7.78 -21.41
N LYS A 393 -6.97 -8.57 -20.54
CA LYS A 393 -8.16 -8.13 -19.81
C LYS A 393 -7.86 -7.03 -18.79
N ALA A 394 -6.76 -7.14 -18.04
CA ALA A 394 -6.33 -6.11 -17.11
C ALA A 394 -6.05 -4.79 -17.84
N GLN A 395 -5.22 -4.84 -18.88
CA GLN A 395 -4.86 -3.68 -19.70
C GLN A 395 -6.07 -3.01 -20.34
N SER A 396 -7.03 -3.79 -20.86
CA SER A 396 -8.27 -3.24 -21.45
C SER A 396 -9.14 -2.44 -20.46
N ARG A 397 -8.90 -2.62 -19.16
CA ARG A 397 -9.62 -1.95 -18.07
C ARG A 397 -8.73 -0.93 -17.34
N GLY A 398 -7.51 -0.69 -17.84
CA GLY A 398 -6.55 0.22 -17.21
C GLY A 398 -5.96 -0.32 -15.91
N HIS A 399 -5.83 -1.64 -15.77
CA HIS A 399 -5.31 -2.29 -14.56
C HIS A 399 -4.06 -3.12 -14.81
N SER A 400 -3.36 -3.44 -13.71
CA SER A 400 -2.10 -4.17 -13.73
C SER A 400 -2.22 -5.63 -13.34
N THR A 401 -1.23 -6.39 -13.80
CA THR A 401 -0.95 -7.76 -13.41
C THR A 401 0.33 -7.86 -12.57
N PRO A 402 0.53 -8.96 -11.81
CA PRO A 402 1.75 -9.21 -11.05
C PRO A 402 3.05 -8.96 -11.84
N ASN A 403 3.09 -9.36 -13.11
CA ASN A 403 4.27 -9.23 -13.95
C ASN A 403 4.61 -7.75 -14.21
N GLU A 404 3.60 -6.94 -14.51
CA GLU A 404 3.77 -5.52 -14.80
C GLU A 404 4.21 -4.76 -13.53
N VAL A 405 3.64 -5.12 -12.38
CA VAL A 405 4.08 -4.60 -11.07
C VAL A 405 5.55 -4.95 -10.82
N GLY A 406 5.96 -6.20 -11.04
CA GLY A 406 7.34 -6.63 -10.83
C GLY A 406 8.33 -5.96 -11.76
N ILE A 407 7.96 -5.75 -13.03
CA ILE A 407 8.75 -4.99 -14.01
C ILE A 407 8.92 -3.54 -13.55
N PHE A 408 7.82 -2.88 -13.19
CA PHE A 408 7.89 -1.49 -12.73
C PHE A 408 8.72 -1.34 -11.45
N ALA A 409 8.50 -2.24 -10.47
CA ALA A 409 9.26 -2.27 -9.23
C ALA A 409 10.77 -2.44 -9.45
N ARG A 410 11.16 -3.33 -10.38
CA ARG A 410 12.57 -3.50 -10.80
C ARG A 410 13.12 -2.22 -11.42
N ASP A 411 12.38 -1.62 -12.34
CA ASP A 411 12.82 -0.44 -13.10
C ASP A 411 13.09 0.76 -12.17
N ILE A 412 12.26 0.93 -11.13
CA ILE A 412 12.46 1.99 -10.12
C ILE A 412 13.33 1.55 -8.93
N LYS A 413 13.90 0.33 -8.95
CA LYS A 413 14.67 -0.25 -7.84
C LYS A 413 13.92 -0.20 -6.50
N ALA A 414 12.62 -0.47 -6.53
CA ALA A 414 11.80 -0.51 -5.32
C ALA A 414 12.28 -1.62 -4.39
N ARG A 415 12.40 -1.30 -3.11
CA ARG A 415 12.97 -2.22 -2.11
C ARG A 415 11.91 -3.11 -1.48
N ARG A 416 10.73 -2.54 -1.23
CA ARG A 416 9.54 -3.24 -0.78
C ARG A 416 8.41 -2.92 -1.76
N VAL A 417 7.61 -3.92 -2.13
CA VAL A 417 6.42 -3.73 -2.95
C VAL A 417 5.23 -4.21 -2.12
N ALA A 418 4.22 -3.37 -1.94
CA ALA A 418 2.94 -3.76 -1.40
C ALA A 418 1.90 -3.67 -2.50
N VAL A 419 1.18 -4.75 -2.77
CA VAL A 419 0.13 -4.78 -3.79
C VAL A 419 -1.26 -4.77 -3.19
N ASN A 420 -2.18 -4.01 -3.76
CA ASN A 420 -3.57 -3.89 -3.30
C ASN A 420 -4.57 -3.97 -4.46
N HIS A 421 -5.80 -3.50 -4.22
CA HIS A 421 -6.82 -3.33 -5.24
C HIS A 421 -7.16 -4.63 -5.98
N PHE A 422 -7.35 -5.72 -5.24
CA PHE A 422 -7.60 -7.06 -5.77
C PHE A 422 -9.03 -7.23 -6.26
N SER A 423 -9.19 -7.87 -7.42
CA SER A 423 -10.53 -8.23 -7.91
C SER A 423 -11.29 -9.11 -6.92
N ALA A 424 -12.59 -8.87 -6.77
CA ALA A 424 -13.53 -9.69 -5.99
C ALA A 424 -13.52 -11.19 -6.35
N MET A 425 -12.95 -11.58 -7.49
CA MET A 425 -12.76 -12.99 -7.84
C MET A 425 -11.71 -13.71 -6.99
N PHE A 426 -10.78 -12.97 -6.39
CA PHE A 426 -9.82 -13.54 -5.46
C PHE A 426 -10.51 -13.76 -4.12
N PRO A 427 -10.43 -14.97 -3.55
CA PRO A 427 -11.03 -15.24 -2.26
C PRO A 427 -10.41 -14.30 -1.23
N SER A 428 -11.27 -13.67 -0.45
CA SER A 428 -10.87 -13.04 0.79
C SER A 428 -11.63 -13.73 1.92
N PRO A 429 -10.97 -14.00 3.05
CA PRO A 429 -11.61 -14.76 4.10
C PRO A 429 -12.66 -13.90 4.81
N ARG A 430 -13.73 -14.53 5.30
CA ARG A 430 -14.84 -13.84 5.97
C ARG A 430 -14.43 -13.52 7.40
N TYR A 431 -14.18 -12.26 7.72
CA TYR A 431 -13.85 -11.86 9.09
C TYR A 431 -14.76 -10.75 9.60
N SER A 432 -15.22 -10.94 10.83
CA SER A 432 -15.88 -9.91 11.64
C SER A 432 -14.97 -9.49 12.80
N THR A 433 -13.68 -9.27 12.55
CA THR A 433 -12.74 -8.84 13.60
C THR A 433 -12.44 -7.36 13.44
N SER A 434 -12.63 -6.58 14.50
CA SER A 434 -12.18 -5.18 14.61
C SER A 434 -10.70 -5.05 14.99
N HIS A 435 -9.95 -6.16 14.94
CA HIS A 435 -8.52 -6.14 15.23
C HIS A 435 -7.73 -5.99 13.93
N PRO A 436 -6.66 -5.16 13.92
CA PRO A 436 -5.87 -4.96 12.73
C PRO A 436 -5.28 -6.28 12.23
N PHE A 437 -5.32 -6.48 10.91
CA PHE A 437 -4.64 -7.60 10.29
C PHE A 437 -3.14 -7.30 10.37
N PRO A 438 -2.34 -8.26 10.76
CA PRO A 438 -0.89 -8.14 10.68
C PRO A 438 -0.46 -7.96 9.22
N SER A 439 0.83 -7.69 9.01
CA SER A 439 1.46 -7.76 7.69
C SER A 439 1.87 -9.18 7.34
N ILE A 440 1.60 -9.59 6.08
CA ILE A 440 1.95 -10.92 5.54
C ILE A 440 3.48 -11.12 5.60
N LEU A 441 4.27 -10.05 5.82
CA LEU A 441 5.74 -10.05 5.83
C LEU A 441 6.35 -9.27 7.02
N SER A 442 5.70 -9.26 8.18
CA SER A 442 6.25 -8.65 9.41
C SER A 442 6.91 -9.72 10.30
N PRO A 443 8.03 -9.41 11.00
CA PRO A 443 9.13 -10.34 11.28
C PRO A 443 8.94 -11.24 12.51
N ILE A 444 7.71 -11.58 12.89
CA ILE A 444 7.53 -12.50 14.01
C ILE A 444 6.29 -13.39 13.71
N ASN A 445 6.47 -14.69 13.90
CA ASN A 445 5.54 -15.83 13.79
C ASN A 445 5.51 -16.68 12.51
N SER A 446 5.77 -17.97 12.75
CA SER A 446 6.06 -19.06 11.83
C SER A 446 4.84 -19.62 11.07
N PHE A 447 4.03 -18.77 10.42
CA PHE A 447 3.10 -18.96 9.26
C PHE A 447 2.00 -17.87 9.30
N PRO A 448 1.49 -17.33 8.17
CA PRO A 448 1.12 -15.92 8.09
C PRO A 448 -0.11 -15.59 8.93
N TYR A 449 0.12 -14.70 9.91
CA TYR A 449 -0.79 -13.97 10.80
C TYR A 449 -1.08 -14.57 12.18
N PRO A 450 -0.81 -13.89 13.34
CA PRO A 450 -0.83 -12.45 13.54
C PRO A 450 0.29 -11.77 14.32
N SER A 451 0.28 -10.42 14.30
CA SER A 451 1.42 -9.55 14.59
C SER A 451 2.00 -9.88 15.96
N PRO A 452 3.32 -10.00 16.06
CA PRO A 452 3.96 -10.01 17.36
C PRO A 452 4.66 -8.69 17.57
N THR A 453 3.93 -7.60 17.49
CA THR A 453 4.23 -6.54 18.43
C THR A 453 2.96 -5.75 18.66
N PRO A 454 2.52 -5.56 19.91
CA PRO A 454 1.65 -4.44 20.19
C PRO A 454 2.28 -3.17 19.60
N LEU A 455 1.46 -2.18 19.28
CA LEU A 455 1.95 -0.87 18.89
C LEU A 455 3.05 -0.47 19.88
N PRO A 456 4.09 0.29 19.51
CA PRO A 456 5.16 0.69 20.44
C PRO A 456 4.66 1.47 21.68
N HIS A 457 3.35 1.67 21.80
CA HIS A 457 2.63 2.41 22.82
C HIS A 457 1.52 1.58 23.49
N THR A 458 1.30 0.31 23.11
CA THR A 458 0.28 -0.56 23.73
C THR A 458 0.93 -1.72 24.47
N SER A 459 0.30 -2.14 25.57
CA SER A 459 0.71 -3.28 26.42
C SER A 459 -0.13 -4.53 26.15
N ASP A 460 -0.78 -4.59 24.99
CA ASP A 460 -1.74 -5.65 24.67
C ASP A 460 -1.03 -6.94 24.24
N PRO A 461 -1.58 -8.12 24.58
CA PRO A 461 -1.04 -9.41 24.15
C PRO A 461 -1.18 -9.60 22.62
N PRO A 462 -0.27 -10.33 21.96
CA PRO A 462 -0.37 -10.63 20.55
C PRO A 462 -1.65 -11.42 20.24
N ILE A 463 -2.31 -11.06 19.15
CA ILE A 463 -3.51 -11.77 18.68
C ILE A 463 -3.07 -13.17 18.20
N PRO A 464 -3.79 -14.26 18.55
CA PRO A 464 -3.43 -15.61 18.12
C PRO A 464 -3.85 -15.91 16.65
N PRO A 465 -3.08 -16.72 15.91
CA PRO A 465 -3.37 -17.09 14.52
C PRO A 465 -4.67 -17.86 14.39
N ILE A 466 -5.36 -17.71 13.26
CA ILE A 466 -6.49 -18.59 12.94
C ILE A 466 -5.91 -19.96 12.54
N PRO A 467 -6.30 -21.04 13.23
CA PRO A 467 -5.73 -22.36 12.96
C PRO A 467 -6.15 -22.83 11.57
N LEU A 468 -5.15 -23.23 10.77
CA LEU A 468 -5.39 -23.96 9.52
C LEU A 468 -6.08 -25.28 9.88
N SER A 469 -7.36 -25.40 9.56
CA SER A 469 -8.14 -26.62 9.76
C SER A 469 -9.07 -26.84 8.58
N SER A 470 -9.61 -28.05 8.46
CA SER A 470 -10.69 -28.35 7.50
C SER A 470 -11.84 -27.33 7.56
N LYS A 471 -12.16 -26.82 8.75
CA LYS A 471 -13.16 -25.75 9.00
C LYS A 471 -12.80 -24.38 8.38
N HIS A 472 -11.53 -24.11 8.10
CA HIS A 472 -11.04 -22.85 7.52
C HIS A 472 -10.31 -23.06 6.18
N SER A 473 -10.67 -24.07 5.40
CA SER A 473 -10.02 -24.39 4.10
C SER A 473 -10.08 -23.28 3.04
N SER A 474 -10.91 -22.25 3.22
CA SER A 474 -10.93 -21.03 2.40
C SER A 474 -9.75 -20.09 2.70
N GLU A 475 -9.25 -20.08 3.94
CA GLU A 475 -8.10 -19.28 4.38
C GLU A 475 -6.81 -19.75 3.70
N LEU A 476 -6.55 -21.06 3.72
CA LEU A 476 -5.35 -21.65 3.09
C LEU A 476 -5.30 -21.34 1.59
N HIS A 477 -6.43 -21.50 0.90
CA HIS A 477 -6.54 -21.20 -0.52
C HIS A 477 -6.36 -19.70 -0.83
N ALA A 478 -6.86 -18.80 0.03
CA ALA A 478 -6.59 -17.37 -0.10
C ALA A 478 -5.10 -17.05 0.05
N ARG A 479 -4.42 -17.67 1.03
CA ARG A 479 -2.97 -17.50 1.24
C ARG A 479 -2.14 -17.99 0.05
N LEU A 480 -2.47 -19.17 -0.49
CA LEU A 480 -1.81 -19.71 -1.67
C LEU A 480 -1.94 -18.80 -2.89
N ILE A 481 -3.12 -18.19 -3.08
CA ILE A 481 -3.33 -17.19 -4.13
C ILE A 481 -2.48 -15.95 -3.91
N MET A 482 -2.45 -15.43 -2.68
CA MET A 482 -1.63 -14.26 -2.34
C MET A 482 -0.14 -14.55 -2.53
N GLN A 483 0.34 -15.73 -2.10
CA GLN A 483 1.72 -16.14 -2.37
C GLN A 483 1.99 -16.21 -3.87
N SER A 484 1.10 -16.83 -4.65
CA SER A 484 1.28 -16.93 -6.10
C SER A 484 1.42 -15.55 -6.76
N ILE A 485 0.68 -14.55 -6.28
CA ILE A 485 0.83 -13.15 -6.72
C ILE A 485 2.22 -12.61 -6.34
N ALA A 486 2.65 -12.80 -5.10
CA ALA A 486 3.95 -12.36 -4.61
C ALA A 486 5.11 -12.99 -5.40
N ASP A 487 5.03 -14.29 -5.71
CA ASP A 487 6.03 -15.02 -6.47
C ASP A 487 6.12 -14.53 -7.92
N GLN A 488 4.96 -14.26 -8.56
CA GLN A 488 4.91 -13.71 -9.92
C GLN A 488 5.59 -12.32 -9.98
N ILE A 489 5.32 -11.44 -9.03
CA ILE A 489 5.99 -10.14 -8.92
C ILE A 489 7.50 -10.34 -8.69
N SER A 490 7.85 -11.16 -7.71
CA SER A 490 9.24 -11.41 -7.29
C SER A 490 10.10 -11.96 -8.43
N LYS A 491 9.52 -12.79 -9.32
CA LYS A 491 10.18 -13.29 -10.53
C LYS A 491 10.68 -12.18 -11.45
N HIS A 492 9.96 -11.06 -11.51
CA HIS A 492 10.30 -9.92 -12.37
C HIS A 492 11.10 -8.82 -11.65
N CYS A 493 11.14 -8.86 -10.31
CA CYS A 493 11.90 -7.93 -9.49
C CYS A 493 13.43 -8.10 -9.58
N VAL A 494 13.92 -9.24 -10.05
CA VAL A 494 15.36 -9.54 -10.15
C VAL A 494 15.82 -9.38 -11.60
N SER A 495 16.89 -8.62 -11.85
CA SER A 495 17.51 -8.59 -13.17
C SER A 495 18.20 -9.94 -13.42
N PRO A 496 17.99 -10.61 -14.57
CA PRO A 496 18.86 -11.71 -14.97
C PRO A 496 20.24 -11.12 -15.23
N SER A 497 21.13 -11.18 -14.23
CA SER A 497 22.54 -10.92 -14.42
C SER A 497 23.01 -11.85 -15.53
N VAL A 498 23.54 -11.30 -16.62
CA VAL A 498 24.33 -12.08 -17.57
C VAL A 498 25.43 -12.75 -16.73
N MET A 499 25.34 -14.07 -16.56
CA MET A 499 26.35 -14.87 -15.90
C MET A 499 27.61 -14.86 -16.78
N LEU A 500 28.49 -13.89 -16.57
CA LEU A 500 29.89 -14.00 -16.97
C LEU A 500 30.62 -14.68 -15.80
N GLU A 501 31.24 -15.83 -16.06
CA GLU A 501 32.00 -16.58 -15.06
C GLU A 501 33.00 -15.67 -14.34
N GLY A 502 32.91 -15.59 -13.01
CA GLY A 502 33.93 -14.97 -12.16
C GLY A 502 33.71 -13.51 -11.72
N GLN A 503 32.56 -12.88 -12.00
CA GLN A 503 32.20 -11.59 -11.39
C GLN A 503 31.03 -11.74 -10.40
N GLU A 504 31.16 -11.15 -9.21
CA GLU A 504 30.00 -10.97 -8.32
C GLU A 504 28.91 -10.16 -9.05
N PRO A 505 27.63 -10.56 -8.94
CA PRO A 505 26.55 -9.88 -9.65
C PRO A 505 26.49 -8.40 -9.23
N ALA A 506 26.64 -7.49 -10.20
CA ALA A 506 26.42 -6.07 -9.96
C ALA A 506 25.03 -5.88 -9.33
N ASN A 507 24.97 -5.15 -8.21
CA ASN A 507 23.77 -4.87 -7.41
C ASN A 507 22.72 -4.06 -8.21
N ILE A 508 22.02 -4.71 -9.13
CA ILE A 508 20.95 -4.12 -9.94
C ILE A 508 19.62 -4.73 -9.47
N GLY A 509 18.84 -3.90 -8.76
CA GLY A 509 17.43 -4.15 -8.42
C GLY A 509 17.18 -5.43 -7.62
N LYS A 510 17.37 -5.38 -6.30
CA LYS A 510 16.80 -6.39 -5.40
C LYS A 510 15.60 -5.76 -4.70
N THR A 511 14.41 -5.89 -5.28
CA THR A 511 13.21 -5.81 -4.44
C THR A 511 13.32 -6.95 -3.44
N GLY A 512 13.51 -6.60 -2.16
CA GLY A 512 13.76 -7.57 -1.11
C GLY A 512 12.49 -8.21 -0.56
N MET A 513 11.32 -7.62 -0.83
CA MET A 513 10.08 -8.02 -0.17
C MET A 513 8.83 -7.62 -0.97
N VAL A 514 7.92 -8.56 -1.24
CA VAL A 514 6.65 -8.34 -1.96
C VAL A 514 5.45 -8.79 -1.12
N VAL A 515 4.59 -7.83 -0.75
CA VAL A 515 3.47 -7.99 0.18
C VAL A 515 2.12 -7.85 -0.51
N PRO A 516 1.34 -8.92 -0.69
CA PRO A 516 -0.08 -8.82 -1.00
C PRO A 516 -0.87 -8.28 0.20
N SER A 517 -1.53 -7.14 0.03
CA SER A 517 -2.20 -6.42 1.11
C SER A 517 -3.57 -6.99 1.51
N ARG A 518 -3.98 -6.69 2.75
CA ARG A 518 -5.30 -7.00 3.29
C ARG A 518 -5.90 -5.76 3.97
N ASP A 519 -7.20 -5.77 4.19
CA ASP A 519 -8.01 -4.66 4.70
C ASP A 519 -7.55 -3.94 5.98
N PHE A 520 -6.67 -4.54 6.76
CA PHE A 520 -6.14 -3.92 7.98
C PHE A 520 -4.63 -4.08 8.13
N MET A 521 -3.94 -4.35 7.02
CA MET A 521 -2.53 -4.68 7.02
C MET A 521 -1.68 -3.48 7.43
N TYR A 522 -0.87 -3.63 8.49
CA TYR A 522 0.08 -2.62 8.96
C TYR A 522 1.52 -2.96 8.51
N LEU A 523 2.16 -2.02 7.81
CA LEU A 523 3.54 -2.12 7.34
C LEU A 523 4.38 -0.98 7.92
N PRO A 524 5.33 -1.26 8.82
CA PRO A 524 6.32 -0.26 9.22
C PRO A 524 7.36 -0.04 8.12
N VAL A 525 7.81 1.21 7.96
CA VAL A 525 8.83 1.62 6.99
C VAL A 525 10.04 2.14 7.77
N TYR A 526 10.94 1.25 8.16
CA TYR A 526 12.04 1.55 9.07
C TYR A 526 13.27 2.19 8.40
N SER A 527 13.76 1.62 7.31
CA SER A 527 14.93 2.13 6.58
C SER A 527 14.92 1.67 5.12
N HIS A 528 15.89 2.17 4.35
CA HIS A 528 16.16 1.73 2.99
C HIS A 528 16.74 0.34 2.90
N GLU A 529 17.18 -0.31 3.97
CA GLU A 529 17.72 -1.66 3.85
C GLU A 529 16.79 -2.64 4.55
N LEU A 530 16.72 -3.86 4.01
CA LEU A 530 16.21 -4.97 4.80
C LEU A 530 17.29 -5.29 5.84
N THR A 531 16.89 -5.42 7.10
CA THR A 531 17.73 -5.95 8.15
C THR A 531 18.06 -7.42 7.87
N ASP A 532 19.18 -7.93 8.41
CA ASP A 532 19.54 -9.35 8.27
C ASP A 532 18.43 -10.28 8.79
N ALA A 533 17.71 -9.84 9.82
CA ALA A 533 16.52 -10.52 10.33
C ALA A 533 15.40 -10.56 9.29
N GLU A 534 15.04 -9.42 8.68
CA GLU A 534 14.02 -9.38 7.61
C GLU A 534 14.41 -10.26 6.41
N VAL A 535 15.69 -10.32 6.04
CA VAL A 535 16.18 -11.17 4.94
C VAL A 535 16.06 -12.66 5.31
N ALA A 536 16.47 -13.04 6.51
CA ALA A 536 16.37 -14.41 7.00
C ALA A 536 14.90 -14.87 7.07
N ASP A 537 14.01 -14.00 7.54
CA ASP A 537 12.58 -14.25 7.62
C ASP A 537 11.98 -14.49 6.25
N VAL A 538 12.24 -13.60 5.27
CA VAL A 538 11.76 -13.76 3.89
C VAL A 538 12.18 -15.10 3.30
N LYS A 539 13.42 -15.53 3.55
CA LYS A 539 13.93 -16.83 3.08
C LYS A 539 13.18 -17.99 3.73
N ALA A 540 13.03 -17.97 5.06
CA ALA A 540 12.33 -19.03 5.80
C ALA A 540 10.86 -19.15 5.34
N TYR A 541 10.16 -18.04 5.17
CA TYR A 541 8.77 -18.05 4.69
C TYR A 541 8.64 -18.60 3.27
N LYS A 542 9.59 -18.29 2.40
CA LYS A 542 9.58 -18.79 1.03
C LYS A 542 9.74 -20.32 1.00
N GLU A 543 10.70 -20.87 1.73
CA GLU A 543 10.92 -22.32 1.79
C GLU A 543 9.66 -23.06 2.27
N VAL A 544 9.04 -22.50 3.29
CA VAL A 544 7.82 -23.01 3.88
C VAL A 544 6.63 -22.94 2.90
N THR A 545 6.47 -21.83 2.19
CA THR A 545 5.34 -21.65 1.25
C THR A 545 5.54 -22.43 -0.05
N ASP A 546 6.77 -22.60 -0.51
CA ASP A 546 7.11 -23.48 -1.63
C ASP A 546 6.73 -24.92 -1.33
N LYS A 547 6.95 -25.39 -0.09
CA LYS A 547 6.50 -26.72 0.36
C LYS A 547 4.98 -26.85 0.33
N VAL A 548 4.25 -25.90 0.93
CA VAL A 548 2.77 -25.89 0.96
C VAL A 548 2.18 -25.86 -0.45
N THR A 549 2.74 -25.04 -1.34
CA THR A 549 2.28 -24.91 -2.73
C THR A 549 2.53 -26.18 -3.51
N ARG A 550 3.68 -26.85 -3.30
CA ARG A 550 3.99 -28.13 -3.93
C ARG A 550 3.03 -29.23 -3.49
N GLU A 551 2.77 -29.36 -2.19
CA GLU A 551 1.81 -30.33 -1.65
C GLU A 551 0.40 -30.08 -2.20
N TRP A 552 -0.04 -28.82 -2.20
CA TRP A 552 -1.33 -28.47 -2.79
C TRP A 552 -1.41 -28.84 -4.29
N LYS A 553 -0.35 -28.60 -5.06
CA LYS A 553 -0.29 -28.95 -6.49
C LYS A 553 -0.41 -30.46 -6.72
N VAL A 554 0.26 -31.28 -5.91
CA VAL A 554 0.29 -32.74 -6.09
C VAL A 554 -0.96 -33.41 -5.53
N ASN A 555 -1.41 -32.98 -4.36
CA ASN A 555 -2.37 -33.68 -3.52
C ASN A 555 -3.73 -32.97 -3.40
N GLY A 556 -3.88 -31.76 -3.94
CA GLY A 556 -5.12 -30.96 -3.84
C GLY A 556 -5.40 -30.40 -2.44
N GLY A 557 -4.46 -30.54 -1.51
CA GLY A 557 -4.52 -30.06 -0.14
C GLY A 557 -3.23 -30.36 0.62
N VAL A 558 -3.21 -30.05 1.91
CA VAL A 558 -2.06 -30.26 2.79
C VAL A 558 -2.49 -31.04 4.02
N ARG A 559 -1.67 -32.01 4.43
CA ARG A 559 -1.86 -32.78 5.66
C ARG A 559 -1.28 -32.03 6.86
N LEU A 560 -2.12 -31.76 7.85
CA LEU A 560 -1.74 -31.19 9.13
C LEU A 560 -1.81 -32.28 10.19
N ASP A 561 -0.77 -32.42 10.99
CA ASP A 561 -0.68 -33.38 12.07
C ASP A 561 -0.62 -32.65 13.42
N ARG A 562 -1.54 -32.99 14.31
CA ARG A 562 -1.76 -32.33 15.62
C ARG A 562 -1.67 -33.36 16.72
N GLY A 563 -0.46 -33.88 16.95
CA GLY A 563 -0.24 -34.94 17.92
C GLY A 563 -0.88 -36.26 17.47
N GLU A 564 -1.98 -36.66 18.11
CA GLU A 564 -2.66 -37.94 17.82
C GLU A 564 -3.68 -37.86 16.66
N ALA A 565 -3.93 -36.67 16.10
CA ALA A 565 -4.92 -36.47 15.04
C ALA A 565 -4.31 -35.79 13.81
N ALA A 566 -4.56 -36.36 12.63
CA ALA A 566 -4.22 -35.75 11.34
C ALA A 566 -5.49 -35.27 10.62
N ASP A 567 -5.43 -34.08 10.00
CA ASP A 567 -6.51 -33.47 9.22
C ASP A 567 -5.99 -33.00 7.85
N TRP A 568 -6.80 -33.16 6.80
CA TRP A 568 -6.48 -32.69 5.46
C TRP A 568 -7.16 -31.34 5.18
N VAL A 569 -6.36 -30.33 4.83
CA VAL A 569 -6.88 -29.00 4.49
C VAL A 569 -6.81 -28.79 2.97
N GLY A 570 -7.97 -28.58 2.35
CA GLY A 570 -8.06 -28.22 0.92
C GLY A 570 -8.74 -29.25 0.04
N VAL A 571 -8.73 -30.52 0.48
CA VAL A 571 -9.36 -31.64 -0.24
C VAL A 571 -10.80 -31.84 0.23
N GLY A 572 -11.68 -32.21 -0.70
CA GLY A 572 -13.11 -32.41 -0.40
C GLY A 572 -13.45 -33.79 0.18
N ASN A 573 -12.55 -34.76 0.04
CA ASN A 573 -12.68 -36.13 0.52
C ASN A 573 -11.28 -36.70 0.78
N GLU A 574 -11.05 -37.34 1.92
CA GLU A 574 -9.74 -37.91 2.30
C GLU A 574 -9.33 -39.07 1.37
N ASN A 575 -10.31 -39.74 0.75
CA ASN A 575 -10.08 -40.85 -0.20
C ASN A 575 -9.57 -40.40 -1.58
N ASP A 576 -9.57 -39.09 -1.88
CA ASP A 576 -9.10 -38.54 -3.16
C ASP A 576 -7.61 -38.15 -3.14
N VAL A 577 -6.91 -38.40 -2.02
CA VAL A 577 -5.55 -37.91 -1.76
C VAL A 577 -4.50 -38.98 -2.07
N LYS A 578 -3.42 -38.60 -2.75
CA LYS A 578 -2.25 -39.48 -2.98
C LYS A 578 -1.34 -39.49 -1.75
N ASP A 579 -0.47 -40.50 -1.63
CA ASP A 579 0.50 -40.65 -0.54
C ASP A 579 1.28 -39.35 -0.30
N ALA A 580 1.04 -38.71 0.85
CA ALA A 580 1.75 -37.51 1.25
C ALA A 580 3.21 -37.88 1.57
N ARG A 581 4.17 -37.09 1.06
CA ARG A 581 5.60 -37.28 1.39
C ARG A 581 6.04 -36.47 2.60
N TRP A 582 5.21 -35.54 3.05
CA TRP A 582 5.51 -34.62 4.16
C TRP A 582 4.24 -34.35 4.96
N LYS A 583 4.41 -34.00 6.23
CA LYS A 583 3.34 -33.50 7.11
C LYS A 583 3.74 -32.19 7.76
N PHE A 584 2.76 -31.41 8.18
CA PHE A 584 3.01 -30.23 9.01
C PHE A 584 2.67 -30.52 10.47
N VAL A 585 3.61 -30.25 11.37
CA VAL A 585 3.44 -30.40 12.82
C VAL A 585 3.51 -29.03 13.50
N GLU A 586 2.75 -28.86 14.57
CA GLU A 586 2.83 -27.68 15.43
C GLU A 586 3.86 -27.95 16.55
N GLU A 587 4.97 -27.21 16.56
CA GLU A 587 6.05 -27.27 17.54
C GLU A 587 6.22 -25.90 18.20
N GLU A 588 6.09 -25.83 19.52
CA GLU A 588 6.31 -24.58 20.30
C GLU A 588 5.47 -23.38 19.82
N GLY A 589 4.28 -23.62 19.26
CA GLY A 589 3.42 -22.58 18.68
C GLY A 589 3.81 -22.13 17.26
N SER A 590 4.73 -22.87 16.62
CA SER A 590 5.20 -22.68 15.24
C SER A 590 4.88 -23.91 14.38
N TRP A 591 4.57 -23.74 13.10
CA TRP A 591 4.29 -24.87 12.20
C TRP A 591 5.53 -25.24 11.40
N ALA A 592 5.95 -26.50 11.45
CA ALA A 592 7.10 -27.04 10.72
C ALA A 592 6.68 -28.12 9.72
N ALA A 593 7.29 -28.10 8.52
CA ALA A 593 7.12 -29.15 7.53
C ALA A 593 8.17 -30.25 7.72
N VAL A 594 7.75 -31.48 7.97
CA VAL A 594 8.61 -32.64 8.26
C VAL A 594 8.35 -33.74 7.24
N GLU A 595 9.40 -34.43 6.78
CA GLU A 595 9.28 -35.58 5.87
C GLU A 595 8.62 -36.73 6.61
N ILE A 596 7.76 -37.48 5.92
CA ILE A 596 7.23 -38.74 6.44
C ILE A 596 7.73 -39.87 5.58
N GLU A 597 8.20 -40.93 6.24
CA GLU A 597 8.65 -42.17 5.60
C GLU A 597 7.53 -42.90 4.87
#